data_AF-A0A962NZB9-F1
#
_entry.id   AF-A0A962NZB9-F1
#
_cell.length_a   1.000
_cell.length_b   1.000
_cell.length_c   1.000
_cell.angle_alpha   90.00
_cell.angle_beta   90.00
_cell.angle_gamma   90.00
#
_symmetry.space_group_name_H-M   'P 1'
#
loop_
_entity.id
_entity.type
_entity.pdbx_description
1 polymer ?
#
loop_
_entity_poly.entity_id
_entity_poly.type
_entity_poly.pdbx_seq_one_letter_code
_entity_poly.pdbx_strand_id
1 'polypeptide(L)'
;MYQPELLNMPYLCKDCGNKSSQKFPQGKCPACGSFNIKTPPKSTRQAIKEKEPKTLIEIVILCILWAVLGYGFWNKFIKESTPTAVSTSKQSAPSENIDF
;
A
#
# COMPACT_ATOMS: atom_id res chain seq x y z
N MET A 1 1.88 -14.06 -31.41
CA MET A 1 2.98 -14.58 -30.56
C MET A 1 3.71 -13.36 -30.00
N TYR A 2 3.46 -13.01 -28.74
CA TYR A 2 4.04 -11.81 -28.12
C TYR A 2 5.38 -12.22 -27.49
N GLN A 3 6.51 -11.82 -28.10
CA GLN A 3 7.83 -11.97 -27.50
C GLN A 3 8.11 -10.74 -26.63
N PRO A 4 8.24 -10.87 -25.30
CA PRO A 4 8.73 -9.77 -24.47
C PRO A 4 10.25 -9.70 -24.58
N GLU A 5 10.77 -8.97 -25.57
CA GLU A 5 12.18 -8.60 -25.70
C GLU A 5 12.61 -7.52 -24.69
N LEU A 6 12.20 -7.63 -23.41
CA LEU A 6 12.52 -6.64 -22.40
C LEU A 6 12.72 -7.27 -21.01
N LEU A 7 13.78 -8.08 -20.82
CA LEU A 7 14.52 -8.08 -19.55
C LEU A 7 15.84 -8.91 -19.51
N ASN A 8 16.56 -9.11 -20.60
CA ASN A 8 17.89 -9.75 -20.51
C ASN A 8 18.99 -8.75 -20.83
N MET A 9 19.20 -7.75 -19.96
CA MET A 9 20.49 -7.06 -20.03
C MET A 9 21.56 -8.04 -19.52
N PRO A 10 22.52 -8.44 -20.36
CA PRO A 10 23.50 -9.44 -19.98
C PRO A 10 24.45 -8.87 -18.91
N TYR A 11 24.97 -9.76 -18.07
CA TYR A 11 26.15 -9.46 -17.27
C TYR A 11 27.28 -9.03 -18.21
N LEU A 12 27.80 -7.82 -18.04
CA LEU A 12 28.81 -7.23 -18.91
C LEU A 12 30.08 -6.92 -18.12
N CYS A 13 31.22 -7.46 -18.53
CA CYS A 13 32.51 -7.04 -18.02
C CYS A 13 32.89 -5.70 -18.65
N LYS A 14 33.19 -4.68 -17.83
CA LYS A 14 33.55 -3.35 -18.33
C LYS A 14 34.96 -3.27 -18.91
N ASP A 15 35.84 -4.21 -18.53
CA ASP A 15 37.25 -4.13 -18.90
C ASP A 15 37.56 -4.85 -20.22
N CYS A 16 36.87 -5.95 -20.52
CA CYS A 16 37.07 -6.70 -21.77
C CYS A 16 35.82 -6.79 -22.65
N GLY A 17 34.69 -6.23 -22.20
CA GLY A 17 33.43 -6.25 -22.96
C GLY A 17 32.72 -7.61 -23.01
N ASN A 18 33.21 -8.64 -22.29
CA ASN A 18 32.59 -9.96 -22.27
C ASN A 18 31.13 -9.87 -21.76
N LYS A 19 30.20 -10.50 -22.48
CA LYS A 19 28.76 -10.52 -22.19
C LYS A 19 28.32 -11.93 -21.84
N SER A 20 27.51 -12.06 -20.79
CA SER A 20 26.92 -13.34 -20.39
C SER A 20 25.47 -13.16 -19.97
N SER A 21 24.60 -14.05 -20.43
CA SER A 21 23.20 -14.10 -19.99
C SER A 21 23.07 -14.58 -18.54
N GLN A 22 24.11 -15.23 -18.01
CA GLN A 22 24.17 -15.75 -16.64
C GLN A 22 25.21 -15.01 -15.80
N LYS A 23 25.04 -15.02 -14.48
CA LYS A 23 25.99 -14.39 -13.55
C LYS A 23 27.38 -14.99 -13.73
N PHE A 24 28.39 -14.14 -13.83
CA PHE A 24 29.77 -14.62 -13.90
C PHE A 24 30.15 -15.43 -12.65
N PRO A 25 30.87 -16.56 -12.83
CA PRO A 25 31.26 -17.42 -11.72
C PRO A 25 32.13 -16.63 -10.73
N GLN A 26 31.81 -16.75 -9.44
CA GLN A 26 32.48 -16.02 -8.34
C GLN A 26 32.46 -14.48 -8.49
N GLY A 27 31.63 -13.93 -9.38
CA GLY A 27 31.67 -12.49 -9.68
C GLY A 27 32.96 -12.06 -10.39
N LYS A 28 33.61 -12.97 -11.13
CA LYS A 28 34.84 -12.71 -11.88
C LYS A 28 34.60 -13.01 -13.36
N CYS A 29 34.99 -12.10 -14.24
CA CYS A 29 34.92 -12.32 -15.68
C CYS A 29 35.83 -13.51 -16.07
N PRO A 30 35.32 -14.57 -16.72
CA PRO A 30 36.13 -15.72 -17.10
C PRO A 30 37.12 -15.42 -18.24
N ALA A 31 36.89 -14.33 -19.00
CA ALA A 31 37.72 -13.97 -20.15
C ALA A 31 38.99 -13.20 -19.75
N CYS A 32 38.87 -12.24 -18.82
CA CYS A 32 39.99 -11.37 -18.42
C CYS A 32 40.33 -11.43 -16.92
N GLY A 33 39.54 -12.15 -16.13
CA GLY A 33 39.73 -12.25 -14.68
C GLY A 33 39.35 -11.00 -13.88
N SER A 34 38.74 -9.99 -14.50
CA SER A 34 38.33 -8.78 -13.79
C SER A 34 37.04 -8.97 -12.96
N PHE A 35 36.92 -8.22 -11.86
CA PHE A 35 35.72 -8.11 -11.03
C PHE A 35 34.81 -6.94 -11.43
N ASN A 36 35.20 -6.11 -12.41
CA ASN A 36 34.46 -4.94 -12.84
C ASN A 36 33.29 -5.32 -13.77
N ILE A 37 32.18 -5.74 -13.16
CA ILE A 37 31.04 -6.34 -13.87
C ILE A 37 29.78 -5.48 -13.65
N LYS A 38 29.16 -5.07 -14.75
CA LYS A 38 27.80 -4.53 -14.75
C LYS A 38 26.81 -5.68 -14.63
N THR A 39 26.03 -5.70 -13.55
CA THR A 39 25.00 -6.71 -13.29
C THR A 39 23.62 -6.20 -13.72
N PRO A 40 22.76 -7.02 -14.36
CA PRO A 40 21.35 -6.70 -14.59
C PRO A 40 20.66 -6.19 -13.33
N PRO A 41 19.81 -5.13 -13.39
CA PRO A 41 18.94 -4.85 -12.27
C PRO A 41 18.10 -6.11 -12.09
N LYS A 42 18.17 -6.70 -10.89
CA LYS A 42 17.23 -7.76 -10.54
C LYS A 42 15.84 -7.16 -10.67
N SER A 43 14.98 -7.85 -11.42
CA SER A 43 13.58 -7.47 -11.63
C SER A 43 12.99 -6.86 -10.36
N THR A 44 12.33 -5.71 -10.54
CA THR A 44 11.83 -4.74 -9.56
C THR A 44 11.03 -5.32 -8.39
N ARG A 45 10.71 -6.62 -8.39
CA ARG A 45 10.14 -7.34 -7.24
C ARG A 45 11.05 -7.39 -6.02
N GLN A 46 12.37 -7.31 -6.15
CA GLN A 46 13.26 -7.32 -4.97
C GLN A 46 13.43 -5.94 -4.31
N ALA A 47 13.16 -4.85 -5.04
CA ALA A 47 13.16 -3.49 -4.48
C ALA A 47 11.93 -3.21 -3.57
N ILE A 48 10.94 -4.12 -3.54
CA ILE A 48 9.78 -4.02 -2.64
C ILE A 48 10.17 -4.41 -1.20
N LYS A 49 11.31 -5.10 -1.00
CA LYS A 49 11.71 -5.64 0.31
C LYS A 49 12.35 -4.60 1.26
N GLU A 50 12.60 -3.37 0.81
CA GLU A 50 13.22 -2.30 1.60
C GLU A 50 12.30 -1.10 1.86
N LYS A 51 11.01 -1.19 1.55
CA LYS A 51 10.07 -0.13 1.97
C LYS A 51 9.77 -0.31 3.47
N GLU A 52 10.20 0.67 4.25
CA GLU A 52 9.78 0.99 5.62
C GLU A 52 8.33 0.59 5.95
N PRO A 53 7.98 0.38 7.24
CA PRO A 53 6.62 0.02 7.69
C PRO A 53 5.62 1.18 7.54
N LYS A 54 5.45 1.72 6.33
CA LYS A 54 4.39 2.65 5.94
C LYS A 54 3.01 1.96 5.84
N THR A 55 2.96 0.65 6.04
CA THR A 55 1.75 -0.16 5.85
C THR A 55 0.78 -0.15 7.03
N LEU A 56 1.24 -0.08 8.29
CA LEU A 56 0.34 -0.24 9.44
C LEU A 56 -0.64 0.94 9.60
N ILE A 57 -0.17 2.18 9.48
CA ILE A 57 -1.02 3.36 9.59
C ILE A 57 -1.99 3.43 8.40
N GLU A 58 -1.53 3.13 7.19
CA GLU A 58 -2.38 3.07 6.00
C GLU A 58 -3.48 2.00 6.13
N ILE A 59 -3.16 0.83 6.69
CA ILE A 59 -4.14 -0.23 6.97
C ILE A 59 -5.16 0.23 8.02
N VAL A 60 -4.73 0.90 9.09
CA VAL A 60 -5.62 1.41 10.12
C VAL A 60 -6.57 2.47 9.54
N ILE A 61 -6.06 3.40 8.74
CA ILE A 61 -6.87 4.43 8.07
C ILE A 61 -7.89 3.78 7.14
N LEU A 62 -7.47 2.78 6.35
CA LEU A 62 -8.36 2.03 5.47
C LEU A 62 -9.47 1.35 6.28
N CYS A 63 -9.15 0.65 7.36
CA CYS A 63 -10.13 0.00 8.23
C CYS A 63 -11.16 0.99 8.83
N ILE A 64 -10.70 2.16 9.30
CA ILE A 64 -11.59 3.20 9.83
C ILE A 64 -12.52 3.72 8.73
N LEU A 65 -12.00 3.97 7.53
CA LEU A 65 -12.79 4.47 6.41
C LEU A 65 -13.88 3.46 6.00
N TRP A 66 -13.56 2.16 5.97
CA TRP A 66 -14.54 1.11 5.74
C TRP A 66 -15.58 1.00 6.86
N ALA A 67 -15.20 1.16 8.12
CA ALA A 67 -16.13 1.14 9.25
C ALA A 67 -17.13 2.30 9.20
N VAL A 68 -16.69 3.51 8.83
CA VAL A 68 -17.57 4.68 8.67
C VAL A 68 -18.56 4.47 7.52
N LEU A 69 -18.09 3.97 6.37
CA LEU A 69 -18.97 3.66 5.24
C LEU A 69 -19.99 2.57 5.59
N GLY A 70 -19.54 1.49 6.24
CA GLY A 70 -20.40 0.42 6.71
C GLY A 70 -21.44 0.90 7.72
N TYR A 71 -21.06 1.75 8.66
CA TYR A 71 -21.97 2.34 9.65
C TYR A 71 -22.99 3.29 9.02
N GLY A 72 -22.56 4.14 8.08
CA GLY A 72 -23.46 5.01 7.32
C GLY A 72 -24.48 4.21 6.50
N PHE A 73 -24.01 3.14 5.84
CA PHE A 73 -24.88 2.21 5.10
C PHE A 73 -25.86 1.49 6.05
N TRP A 74 -25.39 0.98 7.19
CA TRP A 74 -26.23 0.31 8.18
C TRP A 74 -27.32 1.24 8.74
N ASN A 75 -26.98 2.48 9.09
CA ASN A 75 -27.96 3.45 9.58
C ASN A 75 -29.02 3.78 8.54
N LYS A 76 -28.62 3.97 7.28
CA LYS A 76 -29.54 4.33 6.20
C LYS A 76 -30.44 3.17 5.77
N PHE A 77 -29.95 1.93 5.78
CA PHE A 77 -30.71 0.80 5.21
C PHE A 77 -31.35 -0.11 6.26
N ILE A 78 -30.83 -0.17 7.49
CA ILE A 78 -31.30 -1.14 8.50
C ILE A 78 -32.00 -0.44 9.66
N LYS A 79 -31.70 0.83 9.94
CA LYS A 79 -32.29 1.56 11.07
C LYS A 79 -33.55 2.36 10.72
N GLU A 80 -33.85 2.53 9.43
CA GLU A 80 -34.96 3.34 8.93
C GLU A 80 -36.32 2.60 8.90
N SER A 81 -36.44 1.45 9.58
CA SER A 81 -37.69 0.71 9.78
C SER A 81 -38.20 0.74 11.22
N THR A 82 -37.86 1.77 12.00
CA THR A 82 -38.56 2.03 13.28
C THR A 82 -39.22 3.40 13.19
N PRO A 83 -40.55 3.49 13.03
CA PRO A 83 -41.26 4.74 13.25
C PRO A 83 -41.18 5.04 14.75
N THR A 84 -40.18 5.81 15.17
CA THR A 84 -40.17 6.41 16.49
C THR A 84 -41.30 7.42 16.52
N ALA A 85 -42.44 6.96 17.02
CA ALA A 85 -43.57 7.80 17.38
C ALA A 85 -43.07 8.96 18.25
N VAL A 86 -43.30 10.16 17.73
CA VAL A 86 -43.65 11.39 18.44
C VAL A 86 -43.36 11.37 19.95
N SER A 87 -42.27 12.03 20.35
CA SER A 87 -42.23 12.73 21.63
C SER A 87 -42.00 14.21 21.36
N THR A 88 -43.01 14.86 20.79
CA THR A 88 -43.22 16.30 20.97
C THR A 88 -43.61 16.51 22.43
N SER A 89 -42.72 17.04 23.25
CA SER A 89 -43.09 17.75 24.47
C SER A 89 -41.99 18.71 24.92
N LYS A 90 -42.10 19.94 24.41
CA LYS A 90 -41.89 21.23 25.09
C LYS A 90 -40.48 21.66 25.50
N GLN A 91 -39.94 22.58 24.69
CA GLN A 91 -39.40 23.85 25.19
C GLN A 91 -40.42 24.54 26.12
N SER A 92 -40.00 24.83 27.35
CA SER A 92 -40.32 26.07 28.06
C SER A 92 -39.60 26.05 29.41
N ALA A 93 -38.56 26.87 29.56
CA ALA A 93 -38.23 27.41 30.87
C ALA A 93 -39.35 28.36 31.30
N PRO A 94 -39.81 28.25 32.55
CA PRO A 94 -40.06 29.45 33.34
C PRO A 94 -39.44 29.35 34.74
N SER A 95 -38.94 30.50 35.18
CA SER A 95 -38.45 30.86 36.51
C SER A 95 -39.20 30.22 37.69
N GLU A 96 -38.45 29.62 38.62
CA GLU A 96 -38.91 29.28 39.97
C GLU A 96 -38.72 30.52 40.87
N ASN A 97 -39.83 31.01 41.44
CA ASN A 97 -39.88 32.01 42.50
C ASN A 97 -39.63 31.33 43.86
N ILE A 98 -39.26 32.10 44.90
CA ILE A 98 -40.07 32.30 46.13
C ILE A 98 -39.31 33.16 47.15
N ASP A 99 -40.00 34.22 47.60
CA ASP A 99 -39.75 35.03 48.79
C ASP A 99 -39.70 34.20 50.08
N PHE A 100 -38.75 34.52 50.97
CA PHE A 100 -38.88 34.37 52.42
C PHE A 100 -38.00 35.39 53.14
#